data_AF-A0A499UPD9-F1
#
_entry.id   AF-A0A499UPD9-F1
#
_cell.length_a   1.000
_cell.length_b   1.000
_cell.length_c   1.000
_cell.angle_alpha   90.00
_cell.angle_beta   90.00
_cell.angle_gamma   90.00
#
_symmetry.space_group_name_H-M   'P 1'
#
loop_
_entity.id
_entity.type
_entity.pdbx_description
1 polymer ?
#
loop_
_entity_poly.entity_id
_entity_poly.type
_entity_poly.pdbx_seq_one_letter_code
_entity_poly.pdbx_strand_id
1 'polypeptide(L)' 'MQPAMLDAAILEKLISAAVAAPSMHNTQPWRYRLNPDTVTLEVRAAPSGRCGTPIRWAGR' A
#
# COMPACT_ATOMS: atom_id res chain seq x y z
N MET A 1 18.93 18.56 -2.58
CA MET A 1 18.16 17.34 -2.94
C MET A 1 16.87 17.81 -3.60
N GLN A 2 16.67 17.53 -4.90
CA GLN A 2 15.43 17.93 -5.58
C GLN A 2 14.33 16.92 -5.25
N PRO A 3 13.07 17.35 -5.06
CA PRO A 3 11.95 16.43 -4.91
C PRO A 3 11.79 15.64 -6.21
N ALA A 4 11.87 14.32 -6.13
CA ALA A 4 11.53 13.45 -7.24
C ALA A 4 10.01 13.50 -7.44
N MET A 5 9.56 13.69 -8.68
CA MET A 5 8.15 13.51 -9.02
C MET A 5 7.78 12.04 -8.80
N LEU A 6 6.67 11.78 -8.11
CA LEU A 6 6.16 10.43 -7.92
C LEU A 6 5.36 10.03 -9.17
N ASP A 7 6.03 9.39 -10.12
CA ASP A 7 5.39 8.75 -11.26
C ASP A 7 5.05 7.27 -10.98
N ALA A 8 4.39 6.62 -11.94
CA ALA A 8 3.96 5.24 -11.81
C ALA A 8 5.13 4.25 -11.64
N ALA A 9 6.26 4.48 -12.32
CA ALA A 9 7.41 3.58 -12.27
C ALA A 9 8.13 3.68 -10.92
N ILE A 10 8.23 4.89 -10.36
CA ILE A 10 8.75 5.11 -9.01
C ILE A 10 7.81 4.49 -7.98
N LEU A 11 6.50 4.69 -8.13
CA LEU A 11 5.52 4.09 -7.23
C LEU A 11 5.61 2.55 -7.23
N GLU A 12 5.69 1.92 -8.39
CA GLU A 12 5.83 0.47 -8.51
C GLU A 12 7.09 -0.04 -7.79
N LYS A 13 8.23 0.63 -7.97
CA LYS A 13 9.48 0.29 -7.27
C LYS A 13 9.33 0.41 -5.75
N LEU A 14 8.70 1.47 -5.26
CA LEU A 14 8.48 1.69 -3.84
C LEU A 14 7.58 0.62 -3.23
N ILE A 15 6.46 0.29 -3.89
CA ILE A 15 5.55 -0.76 -3.43
C ILE A 15 6.22 -2.14 -3.47
N SER A 16 6.97 -2.44 -4.53
CA SER A 16 7.71 -3.70 -4.66
C SER A 16 8.71 -3.89 -3.52
N ALA A 17 9.47 -2.84 -3.20
CA ALA A 17 10.41 -2.86 -2.08
C ALA A 17 9.68 -3.00 -0.73
N ALA A 18 8.55 -2.32 -0.55
CA ALA A 18 7.78 -2.35 0.69
C ALA A 18 7.12 -3.73 0.93
N VAL A 19 6.59 -4.37 -0.11
CA VAL A 19 6.02 -5.73 -0.05
C VAL A 19 7.09 -6.79 0.23
N ALA A 20 8.33 -6.58 -0.21
CA ALA A 20 9.43 -7.48 0.07
C ALA A 20 9.89 -7.46 1.55
N ALA A 21 9.36 -6.57 2.39
CA ALA A 21 9.69 -6.53 3.81
C ALA A 21 9.22 -7.83 4.51
N PRO A 22 10.02 -8.38 5.46
CA PRO A 22 9.56 -9.51 6.27
C PRO A 22 8.44 -9.07 7.23
N SER A 23 7.49 -9.97 7.51
CA SER A 23 6.38 -9.72 8.45
C SER A 23 6.06 -10.96 9.29
N MET A 24 5.35 -10.77 10.41
CA MET A 24 4.90 -11.86 11.27
C MET A 24 4.03 -12.85 10.50
N HIS A 25 4.42 -14.13 10.54
CA HIS A 25 3.82 -15.23 9.75
C HIS A 25 3.76 -14.97 8.24
N ASN A 26 4.57 -14.03 7.75
CA ASN A 26 4.56 -13.55 6.36
C ASN A 26 3.16 -13.17 5.83
N THR A 27 2.25 -12.75 6.71
CA THR A 27 0.89 -12.33 6.35
C THR A 27 0.83 -11.00 5.63
N GLN A 28 1.92 -10.22 5.69
CA GLN A 28 2.10 -8.95 4.99
C GLN A 28 0.87 -8.04 5.15
N PRO A 29 0.49 -7.69 6.39
CA PRO A 29 -0.80 -7.10 6.71
C PRO A 29 -0.81 -5.59 6.42
N TRP A 30 -0.23 -5.16 5.29
CA TRP A 30 -0.21 -3.78 4.83
C TRP A 30 -1.16 -3.60 3.65
N ARG A 31 -1.85 -2.47 3.64
CA ARG A 31 -2.59 -1.95 2.48
C ARG A 31 -2.05 -0.58 2.14
N TYR A 32 -1.79 -0.38 0.85
CA TYR A 32 -1.30 0.89 0.32
C TYR A 32 -2.43 1.61 -0.42
N ARG A 33 -2.56 2.92 -0.20
CA ARG A 33 -3.48 3.79 -0.94
C ARG A 33 -2.75 5.04 -1.40
N LEU A 34 -2.79 5.33 -2.70
CA LEU A 34 -2.31 6.61 -3.23
C LEU A 34 -3.48 7.60 -3.29
N ASN A 35 -3.30 8.78 -2.71
CA ASN A 35 -4.14 9.94 -3.01
C ASN A 35 -3.49 10.72 -4.16
N PRO A 36 -4.08 10.73 -5.38
CA PRO A 36 -3.48 11.40 -6.54
C PRO A 36 -3.51 12.94 -6.41
N ASP A 37 -4.47 13.50 -5.69
CA ASP A 37 -4.61 14.96 -5.55
C ASP A 37 -3.49 15.58 -4.71
N THR A 38 -3.01 14.83 -3.71
CA THR A 38 -1.95 15.26 -2.78
C THR A 38 -0.65 14.48 -2.94
N VAL A 39 -0.60 13.56 -3.90
CA VAL A 39 0.56 12.66 -4.15
C VAL A 39 1.02 11.97 -2.86
N THR A 40 0.06 11.58 -2.02
CA THR A 40 0.33 11.02 -0.69
C THR A 40 0.12 9.51 -0.71
N LEU A 41 1.13 8.75 -0.28
CA LEU A 41 1.04 7.29 -0.12
C LEU A 41 0.71 6.95 1.34
N GLU A 42 -0.49 6.44 1.57
CA GLU A 42 -0.94 5.96 2.88
C GLU A 42 -0.62 4.47 3.06
N VAL A 43 -0.11 4.12 4.23
CA VAL A 43 0.07 2.73 4.66
C VAL A 43 -0.90 2.46 5.79
N ARG A 44 -1.76 1.44 5.61
CA ARG A 44 -2.78 1.05 6.58
C ARG A 44 -2.61 -0.41 6.95
N ALA A 45 -2.91 -0.75 8.20
CA ALA A 45 -3.05 -2.14 8.58
C ALA A 45 -4.20 -2.77 7.77
N ALA A 46 -3.90 -3.86 7.08
CA ALA A 46 -4.92 -4.78 6.63
C ALA A 46 -5.46 -5.48 7.88
N PRO A 47 -6.74 -5.31 8.25
CA PRO A 47 -7.31 -6.15 9.29
C PRO A 47 -7.10 -7.60 8.85
N SER A 48 -6.56 -8.43 9.75
CA SER A 48 -6.47 -9.87 9.59
C SER A 48 -7.89 -10.42 9.58
N GLY A 49 -8.55 -10.31 8.43
CA GLY A 49 -9.88 -10.84 8.24
C GLY A 49 -9.82 -12.36 8.33
N ARG A 50 -10.51 -12.91 9.32
CA ARG A 50 -11.16 -14.23 9.30
C ARG A 50 -11.42 -14.64 7.84
N CYS A 51 -10.88 -15.78 7.44
CA CYS A 51 -10.99 -16.36 6.09
C CYS A 51 -12.37 -16.06 5.46
N GLY A 52 -12.42 -15.30 4.35
CA GLY A 52 -13.58 -15.27 3.45
C GLY A 52 -14.46 -14.01 3.32
N THR A 53 -14.16 -12.85 3.93
CA THR A 53 -14.97 -11.63 3.66
C THR A 53 -14.30 -10.75 2.59
N PRO A 54 -14.92 -10.52 1.42
CA PRO A 54 -14.35 -9.64 0.41
C PRO A 54 -14.34 -8.19 0.92
N ILE A 55 -13.18 -7.55 0.81
CA ILE A 55 -12.96 -6.17 1.21
C ILE A 55 -13.72 -5.28 0.22
N ARG A 56 -14.87 -4.76 0.64
CA ARG A 56 -15.58 -3.74 -0.13
C ARG A 56 -14.76 -2.44 -0.07
N TRP A 57 -14.14 -2.07 -1.19
CA TRP A 57 -13.62 -0.73 -1.41
C TRP A 57 -14.80 0.24 -1.41
N ALA A 58 -15.02 0.93 -0.29
CA ALA A 58 -15.96 2.05 -0.23
C ALA A 58 -15.31 3.27 -0.90
N GLY A 59 -15.34 3.26 -2.23
CA GLY A 59 -15.29 4.46 -3.05
C GLY A 59 -16.70 5.01 -3.22
N ARG A 60 -17.23 5.58 -2.14
CA ARG A 60 -18.31 6.58 -2.07
C ARG A 60 -18.38 7.11 -0.65
#